data_AF-A0A7Y5QA39-F1
#
_entry.id   AF-A0A7Y5QA39-F1
#
_cell.length_a   1.000
_cell.length_b   1.000
_cell.length_c   1.000
_cell.angle_alpha   90.00
_cell.angle_beta   90.00
_cell.angle_gamma   90.00
#
_symmetry.space_group_name_H-M   'P 1'
#
loop_
_entity.id
_entity.type
_entity.pdbx_description
1 polymer ?
#
loop_
_entity_poly.entity_id
_entity_poly.type
_entity_poly.pdbx_seq_one_letter_code
_entity_poly.pdbx_strand_id
1 'polypeptide(L)'
;MSQTTGTVKTQAVSIRDTIDAPIAALSSRIGGSKSKEVERFIKFAIVGSIGAVIDAGTLFILQATVLPPTLRDPDMNVAVAQTVAFVAAILSNFTWNRLWTYPDSRSRSVRHQMALFVLISVIGWVGRTIWITFAHQPLGEYLMPAVLPLIHLLRPGYVASATAAAKLGTMTAWLVGVAVVMVWNFIANRLWTYNDIE
;
A
#
# COMPACT_ATOMS: atom_id res chain seq x y z
N MET A 1 -38.52 -38.71 30.21
CA MET A 1 -37.09 -38.56 29.88
C MET A 1 -37.00 -38.09 28.43
N SER A 2 -36.92 -36.78 28.18
CA SER A 2 -36.66 -36.24 26.82
C SER A 2 -35.19 -35.88 26.73
N GLN A 3 -34.46 -36.54 25.83
CA GLN A 3 -33.08 -36.20 25.52
C GLN A 3 -33.05 -35.01 24.57
N THR A 4 -32.39 -33.93 25.00
CA THR A 4 -32.09 -32.76 24.18
C THR A 4 -30.96 -33.12 23.22
N THR A 5 -31.28 -33.33 21.94
CA THR A 5 -30.28 -33.57 20.89
C THR A 5 -29.57 -32.26 20.60
N GLY A 6 -28.45 -32.01 21.26
CA GLY A 6 -27.56 -30.89 20.97
C GLY A 6 -26.93 -31.08 19.60
N THR A 7 -27.38 -30.32 18.60
CA THR A 7 -26.69 -30.24 17.31
C THR A 7 -25.35 -29.53 17.52
N VAL A 8 -24.27 -30.31 17.59
CA VAL A 8 -22.90 -29.78 17.51
C VAL A 8 -22.75 -29.18 16.11
N LYS A 9 -22.84 -27.84 16.02
CA LYS A 9 -22.48 -27.11 14.80
C LYS A 9 -20.96 -27.18 14.67
N THR A 10 -20.48 -28.12 13.85
CA THR A 10 -19.11 -28.11 13.34
C THR A 10 -18.97 -26.85 12.49
N GLN A 11 -18.54 -25.73 13.08
CA GLN A 11 -18.18 -24.53 12.31
C GLN A 11 -16.94 -24.91 11.50
N ALA A 12 -17.13 -25.14 10.21
CA ALA A 12 -16.03 -25.20 9.27
C ALA A 12 -15.31 -23.86 9.34
N VAL A 13 -14.08 -23.85 9.88
CA VAL A 13 -13.22 -22.67 9.95
C VAL A 13 -13.05 -22.17 8.51
N SER A 14 -13.60 -21.00 8.21
CA SER A 14 -13.45 -20.37 6.91
C SER A 14 -11.99 -19.92 6.76
N ILE A 15 -11.41 -19.96 5.56
CA ILE A 15 -10.03 -19.49 5.30
C ILE A 15 -9.79 -18.06 5.83
N ARG A 16 -10.86 -17.24 5.87
CA ARG A 16 -10.83 -15.90 6.48
C ARG A 16 -10.50 -15.95 7.97
N ASP A 17 -11.07 -16.91 8.69
CA ASP A 17 -10.89 -17.05 10.15
C ASP A 17 -9.44 -17.43 10.47
N THR A 18 -8.76 -18.16 9.59
CA THR A 18 -7.36 -18.57 9.76
C THR A 18 -6.37 -17.41 9.60
N ILE A 19 -6.63 -16.48 8.67
CA ILE A 19 -5.78 -15.30 8.45
C ILE A 19 -6.12 -14.18 9.45
N ASP A 20 -7.38 -14.07 9.83
CA ASP A 20 -7.82 -13.02 10.77
C ASP A 20 -7.36 -13.29 12.20
N ALA A 21 -7.25 -14.55 12.61
CA ALA A 21 -6.79 -14.93 13.95
C ALA A 21 -5.41 -14.35 14.36
N PRO A 22 -4.32 -14.50 13.56
CA PRO A 22 -3.04 -13.90 13.90
C PRO A 22 -3.06 -12.37 13.85
N ILE A 23 -3.84 -11.78 12.94
CA ILE A 23 -3.97 -10.31 12.84
C ILE A 23 -4.69 -9.76 14.08
N ALA A 24 -5.77 -10.40 14.53
CA ALA A 24 -6.52 -10.03 15.74
C ALA A 24 -5.68 -10.22 17.02
N ALA A 25 -4.87 -11.29 17.07
CA ALA A 25 -3.94 -11.51 18.18
C ALA A 25 -2.86 -10.41 18.25
N LEU A 26 -2.35 -9.97 17.10
CA LEU A 26 -1.37 -8.89 17.03
C LEU A 26 -2.01 -7.52 17.35
N SER A 27 -3.20 -7.25 16.81
CA SER A 27 -3.89 -5.97 16.99
C SER A 27 -4.36 -5.77 18.42
N SER A 28 -4.76 -6.82 19.12
CA SER A 28 -5.09 -6.77 20.56
C SER A 28 -3.88 -6.48 21.43
N ARG A 29 -2.69 -7.00 21.07
CA ARG A 29 -1.44 -6.73 21.79
C ARG A 29 -0.96 -5.29 21.63
N ILE A 30 -1.07 -4.74 20.42
CA ILE A 30 -0.54 -3.40 20.10
C ILE A 30 -1.57 -2.30 20.35
N GLY A 31 -2.85 -2.57 20.06
CA GLY A 31 -3.89 -1.55 19.92
C GLY A 31 -4.67 -1.22 21.18
N GLY A 32 -4.63 -2.06 22.23
CA GLY A 32 -5.40 -1.83 23.47
C GLY A 32 -6.88 -1.52 23.17
N SER A 33 -7.34 -0.33 23.55
CA SER A 33 -8.72 0.14 23.29
C SER A 33 -9.05 0.41 21.80
N LYS A 34 -8.04 0.50 20.94
CA LYS A 34 -8.15 0.71 19.48
C LYS A 34 -7.79 -0.53 18.67
N SER A 35 -7.83 -1.72 19.26
CA SER A 35 -7.46 -2.99 18.61
C SER A 35 -8.16 -3.21 17.25
N LYS A 36 -9.44 -2.87 17.14
CA LYS A 36 -10.20 -2.96 15.88
C LYS A 36 -9.63 -2.07 14.77
N GLU A 37 -9.22 -0.85 15.08
CA GLU A 37 -8.63 0.07 14.09
C GLU A 37 -7.22 -0.39 13.70
N VAL A 38 -6.45 -0.94 14.63
CA VAL A 38 -5.14 -1.56 14.32
C VAL A 38 -5.30 -2.78 13.42
N GLU A 39 -6.32 -3.61 13.65
CA GLU A 39 -6.64 -4.75 12.78
C GLU A 39 -6.98 -4.28 11.35
N ARG A 40 -7.86 -3.27 11.23
CA ARG A 40 -8.23 -2.65 9.94
C ARG A 40 -7.01 -2.06 9.25
N PHE A 41 -6.10 -1.41 9.99
CA PHE A 41 -4.86 -0.87 9.44
C PHE A 41 -3.93 -1.96 8.91
N ILE A 42 -3.74 -3.06 9.66
CA ILE A 42 -2.91 -4.19 9.21
C ILE A 42 -3.51 -4.83 7.96
N LYS A 43 -4.83 -5.10 7.94
CA LYS A 43 -5.53 -5.62 6.75
C LYS A 43 -5.37 -4.67 5.56
N PHE A 44 -5.55 -3.36 5.77
CA PHE A 44 -5.35 -2.35 4.75
C PHE A 44 -3.92 -2.34 4.18
N ALA A 45 -2.90 -2.45 5.05
CA ALA A 45 -1.49 -2.50 4.65
C ALA A 45 -1.16 -3.78 3.86
N ILE A 46 -1.72 -4.93 4.26
CA ILE A 46 -1.58 -6.20 3.53
C ILE A 46 -2.20 -6.06 2.13
N VAL A 47 -3.43 -5.56 2.05
CA VAL A 47 -4.12 -5.34 0.77
C VAL A 47 -3.30 -4.38 -0.11
N GLY A 48 -2.84 -3.26 0.43
CA GLY A 48 -2.00 -2.30 -0.30
C GLY A 48 -0.71 -2.93 -0.83
N SER A 49 -0.08 -3.83 -0.06
CA SER A 49 1.12 -4.57 -0.48
C SER A 49 0.82 -5.52 -1.64
N ILE A 50 -0.32 -6.23 -1.59
CA ILE A 50 -0.79 -7.06 -2.72
C ILE A 50 -1.01 -6.21 -3.97
N GLY A 51 -1.63 -5.04 -3.83
CA GLY A 51 -1.80 -4.09 -4.93
C GLY A 51 -0.48 -3.65 -5.56
N ALA A 52 0.55 -3.39 -4.74
CA ALA A 52 1.88 -3.03 -5.26
C ALA A 52 2.54 -4.18 -6.04
N VAL A 53 2.36 -5.43 -5.61
CA VAL A 53 2.82 -6.61 -6.36
C VAL A 53 2.07 -6.75 -7.67
N ILE A 54 0.75 -6.52 -7.67
CA ILE A 54 -0.07 -6.55 -8.89
C ILE A 54 0.36 -5.45 -9.86
N ASP A 55 0.63 -4.24 -9.37
CA ASP A 55 1.11 -3.11 -10.16
C ASP A 55 2.44 -3.47 -10.86
N ALA A 56 3.45 -3.82 -10.08
CA ALA A 56 4.78 -4.17 -10.59
C ALA A 56 4.74 -5.38 -11.54
N GLY A 57 3.97 -6.43 -11.19
CA GLY A 57 3.82 -7.62 -12.00
C GLY A 57 3.10 -7.35 -13.33
N THR A 58 2.01 -6.57 -13.29
CA THR A 58 1.26 -6.20 -14.50
C THR A 58 2.11 -5.35 -15.42
N LEU A 59 2.82 -4.36 -14.88
CA LEU A 59 3.73 -3.52 -15.65
C LEU A 59 4.84 -4.35 -16.31
N PHE A 60 5.47 -5.25 -15.55
CA PHE A 60 6.52 -6.13 -16.06
C PHE A 60 6.01 -7.03 -17.19
N ILE A 61 4.86 -7.70 -17.00
CA ILE A 61 4.28 -8.58 -18.02
C ILE A 61 3.93 -7.80 -19.28
N LEU A 62 3.26 -6.65 -19.15
CA LEU A 62 2.87 -5.83 -20.30
C LEU A 62 4.08 -5.35 -21.08
N GLN A 63 5.13 -4.86 -20.42
CA GLN A 63 6.35 -4.43 -21.08
C GLN A 63 7.16 -5.58 -21.69
N ALA A 64 7.07 -6.79 -21.11
CA ALA A 64 7.74 -7.96 -21.67
C ALA A 64 7.01 -8.57 -22.88
N THR A 65 5.72 -8.25 -23.10
CA THR A 65 4.88 -8.96 -24.09
C THR A 65 4.17 -8.03 -25.07
N VAL A 66 3.20 -7.23 -24.61
CA VAL A 66 2.25 -6.52 -25.47
C VAL A 66 2.68 -5.07 -25.74
N LEU A 67 3.31 -4.42 -24.76
CA LEU A 67 3.64 -2.99 -24.77
C LEU A 67 5.13 -2.76 -24.45
N PRO A 68 6.06 -3.31 -25.26
CA PRO A 68 7.49 -3.10 -25.03
C PRO A 68 7.85 -1.62 -25.13
N PRO A 69 8.78 -1.13 -24.29
CA PRO A 69 9.29 0.24 -24.38
C PRO A 69 9.86 0.53 -25.78
N THR A 70 9.48 1.67 -26.35
CA THR A 70 9.88 2.09 -27.70
C THR A 70 11.04 3.07 -27.70
N LEU A 71 11.46 3.53 -26.52
CA LEU A 71 12.54 4.53 -26.32
C LEU A 71 12.27 5.88 -27.02
N ARG A 72 11.01 6.14 -27.41
CA ARG A 72 10.55 7.44 -27.93
C ARG A 72 10.16 8.33 -26.76
N ASP A 73 10.33 9.64 -26.90
CA ASP A 73 9.90 10.61 -25.88
C ASP A 73 8.72 11.46 -26.41
N PRO A 74 7.51 11.36 -25.84
CA PRO A 74 7.10 10.47 -24.75
C PRO A 74 6.82 9.02 -25.22
N ASP A 75 7.13 8.04 -24.37
CA ASP A 75 6.93 6.62 -24.68
C ASP A 75 5.48 6.21 -24.35
N MET A 76 4.64 6.19 -25.39
CA MET A 76 3.22 5.86 -25.24
C MET A 76 2.99 4.43 -24.74
N ASN A 77 3.84 3.47 -25.10
CA ASN A 77 3.70 2.09 -24.62
C ASN A 77 3.92 2.03 -23.11
N VAL A 78 4.95 2.72 -22.63
CA VAL A 78 5.26 2.81 -21.20
C VAL A 78 4.17 3.55 -20.43
N ALA A 79 3.61 4.63 -20.98
CA ALA A 79 2.52 5.37 -20.36
C ALA A 79 1.24 4.52 -20.25
N VAL A 80 0.87 3.81 -21.31
CA VAL A 80 -0.30 2.92 -21.32
C VAL A 80 -0.09 1.74 -20.37
N ALA A 81 1.06 1.07 -20.39
CA ALA A 81 1.35 -0.05 -19.51
C ALA A 81 1.29 0.35 -18.02
N GLN A 82 1.86 1.50 -17.66
CA GLN A 82 1.78 2.04 -16.30
C GLN A 82 0.34 2.37 -15.91
N THR A 83 -0.45 2.96 -16.82
CA THR A 83 -1.86 3.28 -16.54
C THR A 83 -2.68 2.02 -16.28
N VAL A 84 -2.50 0.97 -17.09
CA VAL A 84 -3.21 -0.30 -16.92
C VAL A 84 -2.81 -0.99 -15.62
N ALA A 85 -1.50 -1.04 -15.30
CA ALA A 85 -1.00 -1.60 -14.06
C ALA A 85 -1.57 -0.89 -12.82
N PHE A 86 -1.56 0.45 -12.85
CA PHE A 86 -2.09 1.28 -11.77
C PHE A 86 -3.60 1.07 -11.57
N VAL A 87 -4.38 1.01 -12.65
CA VAL A 87 -5.83 0.73 -12.57
C VAL A 87 -6.08 -0.67 -12.01
N ALA A 88 -5.34 -1.69 -12.45
CA ALA A 88 -5.46 -3.05 -11.94
C ALA A 88 -5.17 -3.12 -10.42
N ALA A 89 -4.12 -2.42 -9.97
CA ALA A 89 -3.76 -2.33 -8.57
C ALA A 89 -4.83 -1.63 -7.72
N ILE A 90 -5.38 -0.50 -8.19
CA ILE A 90 -6.47 0.21 -7.50
C ILE A 90 -7.71 -0.66 -7.39
N LEU A 91 -8.12 -1.32 -8.48
CA LEU A 91 -9.31 -2.17 -8.48
C LEU A 91 -9.14 -3.36 -7.53
N SER A 92 -7.97 -3.99 -7.53
CA SER A 92 -7.63 -5.04 -6.58
C SER A 92 -7.71 -4.53 -5.14
N ASN A 93 -7.04 -3.41 -4.84
CA ASN A 93 -7.03 -2.82 -3.51
C ASN A 93 -8.43 -2.45 -3.02
N PHE A 94 -9.25 -1.83 -3.87
CA PHE A 94 -10.63 -1.48 -3.53
C PHE A 94 -11.47 -2.74 -3.26
N THR A 95 -11.33 -3.76 -4.12
CA THR A 95 -12.08 -5.02 -4.01
C THR A 95 -11.76 -5.72 -2.70
N TRP A 96 -10.48 -5.90 -2.39
CA TRP A 96 -10.08 -6.55 -1.14
C TRP A 96 -10.40 -5.71 0.09
N ASN A 97 -10.26 -4.38 0.03
CA ASN A 97 -10.65 -3.53 1.15
C ASN A 97 -12.15 -3.61 1.43
N ARG A 98 -13.00 -3.66 0.40
CA ARG A 98 -14.46 -3.79 0.57
C ARG A 98 -14.88 -5.20 1.01
N LEU A 99 -14.18 -6.25 0.58
CA LEU A 99 -14.57 -7.64 0.86
C LEU A 99 -13.98 -8.20 2.17
N TRP A 100 -12.85 -7.66 2.63
CA TRP A 100 -12.08 -8.20 3.76
C TRP A 100 -11.72 -7.17 4.84
N THR A 101 -11.23 -5.97 4.48
CA THR A 101 -10.88 -4.94 5.47
C THR A 101 -12.13 -4.31 6.10
N TYR A 102 -13.15 -4.03 5.28
CA TYR A 102 -14.38 -3.34 5.65
C TYR A 102 -15.63 -4.08 5.15
N PRO A 103 -15.83 -5.36 5.54
CA PRO A 103 -16.93 -6.19 5.04
C PRO A 103 -18.31 -5.65 5.43
N ASP A 104 -18.40 -4.86 6.50
CA ASP A 104 -19.64 -4.30 7.04
C ASP A 104 -20.14 -3.08 6.24
N SER A 105 -19.25 -2.38 5.52
CA SER A 105 -19.57 -1.19 4.71
C SER A 105 -20.17 -1.54 3.32
N ARG A 106 -20.65 -2.78 3.14
CA ARG A 106 -21.17 -3.26 1.84
C ARG A 106 -22.59 -2.79 1.52
N SER A 107 -23.30 -2.17 2.47
CA SER A 107 -24.66 -1.62 2.28
C SER A 107 -24.69 -0.38 1.38
N ARG A 108 -23.59 0.39 1.31
CA ARG A 108 -23.44 1.57 0.46
C ARG A 108 -23.17 1.21 -0.99
N SER A 109 -23.47 2.16 -1.89
CA SER A 109 -23.24 1.99 -3.33
C SER A 109 -21.75 1.80 -3.66
N VAL A 110 -21.46 0.79 -4.47
CA VAL A 110 -20.08 0.43 -4.87
C VAL A 110 -19.42 1.58 -5.63
N ARG A 111 -20.16 2.24 -6.54
CA ARG A 111 -19.64 3.32 -7.38
C ARG A 111 -19.18 4.52 -6.56
N HIS A 112 -19.95 4.92 -5.56
CA HIS A 112 -19.59 6.04 -4.70
C HIS A 112 -18.34 5.75 -3.88
N GLN A 113 -18.25 4.56 -3.26
CA GLN A 113 -17.05 4.19 -2.50
C GLN A 113 -15.81 4.06 -3.39
N MET A 114 -15.96 3.49 -4.59
CA MET A 114 -14.85 3.40 -5.54
C MET A 114 -14.35 4.79 -5.94
N ALA A 115 -15.26 5.73 -6.24
CA ALA A 115 -14.89 7.09 -6.59
C ALA A 115 -14.13 7.80 -5.45
N LEU A 116 -14.61 7.68 -4.21
CA LEU A 116 -13.92 8.22 -3.03
C LEU A 116 -12.56 7.56 -2.80
N PHE A 117 -12.49 6.24 -2.91
CA PHE A 117 -11.24 5.49 -2.73
C PHE A 117 -10.18 5.91 -3.76
N VAL A 118 -10.57 6.02 -5.03
CA VAL A 118 -9.70 6.50 -6.11
C VAL A 118 -9.26 7.92 -5.84
N LEU A 119 -10.19 8.83 -5.51
CA LEU A 119 -9.88 10.23 -5.22
C LEU A 119 -8.86 10.38 -4.08
N ILE A 120 -9.10 9.70 -2.96
CA ILE A 120 -8.19 9.69 -1.80
C ILE A 120 -6.81 9.16 -2.18
N SER A 121 -6.77 8.06 -2.93
CA SER A 121 -5.52 7.42 -3.37
C SER A 121 -4.72 8.35 -4.30
N VAL A 122 -5.40 9.04 -5.21
CA VAL A 122 -4.78 10.03 -6.12
C VAL A 122 -4.25 11.23 -5.34
N ILE A 123 -5.00 11.77 -4.37
CA ILE A 123 -4.54 12.86 -3.51
C ILE A 123 -3.27 12.43 -2.75
N GLY A 124 -3.28 11.23 -2.17
CA GLY A 124 -2.10 10.67 -1.50
C GLY A 124 -0.90 10.56 -2.45
N TRP A 125 -1.11 10.03 -3.66
CA TRP A 125 -0.07 9.92 -4.67
C TRP A 125 0.53 11.28 -5.06
N VAL A 126 -0.32 12.30 -5.33
CA VAL A 126 0.14 13.66 -5.63
C VAL A 126 0.94 14.24 -4.47
N GLY A 127 0.45 14.12 -3.24
CA GLY A 127 1.14 14.59 -2.05
C GLY A 127 2.52 13.96 -1.87
N ARG A 128 2.64 12.65 -2.10
CA ARG A 128 3.94 11.97 -2.08
C ARG A 128 4.85 12.41 -3.21
N THR A 129 4.34 12.63 -4.42
CA THR A 129 5.15 13.12 -5.54
C THR A 129 5.72 14.49 -5.21
N ILE A 130 4.89 15.42 -4.72
CA ILE A 130 5.33 16.74 -4.25
C ILE A 130 6.41 16.59 -3.17
N TRP A 131 6.18 15.77 -2.15
CA TRP A 131 7.15 15.51 -1.09
C TRP A 131 8.50 15.04 -1.65
N ILE A 132 8.53 14.02 -2.51
CA ILE A 132 9.76 13.48 -3.07
C ILE A 132 10.49 14.55 -3.89
N THR A 133 9.77 15.29 -4.74
CA THR A 133 10.34 16.35 -5.58
C THR A 133 11.09 17.39 -4.76
N PHE A 134 10.57 17.81 -3.60
CA PHE A 134 11.23 18.82 -2.77
C PHE A 134 12.21 18.24 -1.74
N ALA A 135 11.96 17.04 -1.21
CA ALA A 135 12.74 16.48 -0.11
C ALA A 135 14.00 15.72 -0.55
N HIS A 136 14.08 15.25 -1.81
CA HIS A 136 15.16 14.35 -2.23
C HIS A 136 16.56 14.97 -2.12
N GLN A 137 16.77 16.24 -2.50
CA GLN A 137 18.08 16.88 -2.35
C GLN A 137 18.46 17.14 -0.89
N PRO A 138 17.66 17.85 -0.08
CA PRO A 138 18.05 18.17 1.30
C PRO A 138 18.23 16.92 2.16
N LEU A 139 17.41 15.87 1.96
CA LEU A 139 17.62 14.60 2.66
C LEU A 139 18.89 13.90 2.21
N GLY A 140 19.22 13.95 0.92
CA GLY A 140 20.43 13.35 0.38
C GLY A 140 21.69 13.97 0.98
N GLU A 141 21.76 15.29 0.99
CA GLU A 141 22.88 16.05 1.56
C GLU A 141 23.01 15.83 3.07
N TYR A 142 21.88 15.76 3.79
CA TYR A 142 21.88 15.52 5.22
C TYR A 142 22.34 14.09 5.59
N LEU A 143 21.93 13.08 4.81
CA LEU A 143 22.20 11.67 5.13
C LEU A 143 23.54 11.16 4.60
N MET A 144 24.05 11.74 3.50
CA MET A 144 25.28 11.27 2.85
C MET A 144 26.49 11.20 3.81
N PRO A 145 26.75 12.19 4.70
CA PRO A 145 27.86 12.11 5.65
C PRO A 145 27.73 10.94 6.63
N ALA A 146 26.51 10.57 7.04
CA ALA A 146 26.27 9.47 7.95
C ALA A 146 26.40 8.09 7.25
N VAL A 147 26.07 8.01 5.97
CA VAL A 147 26.12 6.76 5.18
C VAL A 147 27.50 6.52 4.57
N LEU A 148 28.30 7.56 4.34
CA LEU A 148 29.60 7.45 3.69
C LEU A 148 30.58 6.47 4.39
N PRO A 149 30.73 6.47 5.74
CA PRO A 149 31.58 5.50 6.42
C PRO A 149 31.15 4.05 6.19
N LEU A 150 29.84 3.79 6.11
CA LEU A 150 29.29 2.47 5.83
C LEU A 150 29.59 2.05 4.38
N ILE A 151 29.53 2.98 3.43
CA ILE A 151 29.90 2.70 2.03
C ILE A 151 31.40 2.38 1.93
N HIS A 152 32.25 3.11 2.67
CA HIS A 152 33.69 2.86 2.68
C HIS A 152 34.08 1.48 3.20
N LEU A 153 33.27 0.88 4.08
CA LEU A 153 33.47 -0.51 4.51
C LEU A 153 33.41 -1.49 3.33
N LEU A 154 32.54 -1.24 2.36
CA LEU A 154 32.35 -2.08 1.18
C LEU A 154 33.17 -1.60 -0.04
N ARG A 155 33.45 -0.30 -0.12
CA ARG A 155 34.21 0.35 -1.20
C ARG A 155 35.10 1.47 -0.64
N PRO A 156 36.32 1.14 -0.15
CA PRO A 156 37.20 2.07 0.57
C PRO A 156 37.66 3.31 -0.21
N GLY A 157 37.58 3.31 -1.54
CA GLY A 157 37.93 4.46 -2.40
C GLY A 157 36.75 5.27 -2.93
N TYR A 158 35.54 5.06 -2.40
CA TYR A 158 34.35 5.73 -2.90
C TYR A 158 34.32 7.23 -2.56
N VAL A 159 34.10 8.09 -3.55
CA VAL A 159 33.87 9.53 -3.34
C VAL A 159 32.41 9.82 -3.67
N ALA A 160 31.67 10.40 -2.72
CA ALA A 160 30.27 10.72 -2.91
C ALA A 160 30.11 11.86 -3.93
N SER A 161 29.39 11.59 -5.02
CA SER A 161 28.97 12.62 -5.97
C SER A 161 27.63 13.24 -5.56
N ALA A 162 27.33 14.45 -6.06
CA ALA A 162 26.03 15.08 -5.88
C ALA A 162 24.87 14.18 -6.34
N THR A 163 25.05 13.46 -7.46
CA THR A 163 24.07 12.48 -7.95
C THR A 163 23.87 11.32 -6.97
N ALA A 164 24.93 10.87 -6.29
CA ALA A 164 24.80 9.79 -5.31
C ALA A 164 24.04 10.22 -4.06
N ALA A 165 24.32 11.42 -3.55
CA ALA A 165 23.56 12.01 -2.45
C ALA A 165 22.09 12.18 -2.85
N ALA A 166 21.79 12.71 -4.04
CA ALA A 166 20.43 12.86 -4.55
C ALA A 166 19.70 11.51 -4.72
N LYS A 167 20.39 10.44 -5.14
CA LYS A 167 19.82 9.07 -5.20
C LYS A 167 19.45 8.56 -3.81
N LEU A 168 20.36 8.68 -2.84
CA LEU A 168 20.10 8.30 -1.45
C LEU A 168 18.89 9.06 -0.89
N GLY A 169 18.87 10.38 -1.09
CA GLY A 169 17.76 11.21 -0.65
C GLY A 169 16.45 10.91 -1.35
N THR A 170 16.48 10.56 -2.64
CA THR A 170 15.28 10.10 -3.38
C THR A 170 14.72 8.81 -2.79
N MET A 171 15.56 7.81 -2.51
CA MET A 171 15.14 6.55 -1.92
C MET A 171 14.56 6.74 -0.52
N THR A 172 15.21 7.56 0.31
CA THR A 172 14.69 7.88 1.66
C THR A 172 13.39 8.67 1.58
N ALA A 173 13.31 9.71 0.75
CA ALA A 173 12.09 10.49 0.55
C ALA A 173 10.94 9.61 0.05
N TRP A 174 11.24 8.68 -0.86
CA TRP A 174 10.28 7.71 -1.38
C TRP A 174 9.75 6.79 -0.29
N LEU A 175 10.62 6.21 0.55
CA LEU A 175 10.23 5.35 1.66
C LEU A 175 9.31 6.08 2.65
N VAL A 176 9.71 7.27 3.07
CA VAL A 176 8.91 8.12 3.98
C VAL A 176 7.58 8.49 3.32
N GLY A 177 7.60 8.88 2.04
CA GLY A 177 6.41 9.25 1.30
C GLY A 177 5.42 8.09 1.17
N VAL A 178 5.89 6.87 0.91
CA VAL A 178 5.04 5.66 0.88
C VAL A 178 4.41 5.42 2.24
N ALA A 179 5.19 5.48 3.33
CA ALA A 179 4.69 5.25 4.67
C ALA A 179 3.62 6.27 5.08
N VAL A 180 3.88 7.56 4.81
CA VAL A 180 2.93 8.65 5.09
C VAL A 180 1.66 8.50 4.26
N VAL A 181 1.78 8.22 2.96
CA VAL A 181 0.61 8.02 2.09
C VAL A 181 -0.21 6.80 2.49
N MET A 182 0.43 5.73 2.95
CA MET A 182 -0.28 4.55 3.46
C MET A 182 -1.15 4.92 4.66
N VAL A 183 -0.61 5.68 5.62
CA VAL A 183 -1.35 6.16 6.79
C VAL A 183 -2.47 7.13 6.38
N TRP A 184 -2.17 8.09 5.50
CA TRP A 184 -3.17 8.99 4.92
C TRP A 184 -4.31 8.21 4.27
N ASN A 185 -3.99 7.30 3.36
CA ASN A 185 -4.98 6.51 2.64
C ASN A 185 -5.83 5.68 3.60
N PHE A 186 -5.24 5.10 4.65
CA PHE A 186 -6.00 4.38 5.66
C PHE A 186 -6.99 5.30 6.39
N ILE A 187 -6.51 6.40 6.97
CA ILE A 187 -7.32 7.32 7.77
C ILE A 187 -8.42 7.95 6.91
N ALA A 188 -8.07 8.45 5.73
CA ALA A 188 -8.99 9.08 4.80
C ALA A 188 -10.09 8.10 4.35
N ASN A 189 -9.73 6.85 3.98
CA ASN A 189 -10.74 5.86 3.60
C ASN A 189 -11.59 5.43 4.80
N ARG A 190 -11.02 5.32 6.00
CA ARG A 190 -11.77 4.99 7.22
C ARG A 190 -12.80 6.07 7.56
N LEU A 191 -12.45 7.35 7.39
CA LEU A 191 -13.29 8.50 7.75
C LEU A 191 -14.28 8.92 6.66
N TRP A 192 -13.96 8.72 5.39
CA TRP A 192 -14.80 9.16 4.26
C TRP A 192 -15.42 8.00 3.49
N THR A 193 -14.62 7.04 3.04
CA THR A 193 -15.10 5.94 2.17
C THR A 193 -15.94 4.91 2.93
N TYR A 194 -15.51 4.55 4.14
CA TYR A 194 -16.11 3.52 4.99
C TYR A 194 -16.57 4.12 6.32
N ASN A 195 -17.22 5.29 6.25
CA ASN A 195 -17.62 6.06 7.43
C ASN A 195 -18.85 5.52 8.18
N ASP A 196 -19.47 4.47 7.65
CA ASP A 196 -20.69 3.83 8.12
C ASP A 196 -20.44 2.67 9.09
N ILE A 197 -19.17 2.43 9.44
CA ILE A 197 -18.78 1.38 10.39
C ILE A 197 -18.34 2.00 11.72
N GLU A 198 -18.82 1.40 12.80
CA GLU A 198 -18.35 1.67 14.16
C GLU A 198 -16.93 1.12 14.40
#